data_AF-A0A3M4JXQ8-F1
#
_entry.id   AF-A0A3M4JXQ8-F1
#
_cell.length_a   1.000
_cell.length_b   1.000
_cell.length_c   1.000
_cell.angle_alpha   90.00
_cell.angle_beta   90.00
_cell.angle_gamma   90.00
#
_symmetry.space_group_name_H-M   'P 1'
#
loop_
_entity.id
_entity.type
_entity.pdbx_description
1 polymer ?
#
loop_
_entity_poly.entity_id
_entity_poly.type
_entity_poly.pdbx_seq_one_letter_code
_entity_poly.pdbx_strand_id
1 'polypeptide(L)'
;MVHCLRCETLIAVGHQSLKNRGWQVVAVALLGRFESIVEMRALFRPACSFVQLIVGVCPDRRGAEHQQQNKQTTHWGLLSAGRYSPGVSVDLSSYECRWRMKSRAIDTACIRLCRISGLMDTMHAMRIPSDHPLLLRIVDDLAANGWSQQNIFLPEALTLELAQECRKRAAEGELEPAAVGKGPAQEIREGIRGDRIQWLEPGQVECCDSYLELMDSLRQALNRGLFLGLEDYESHFALYPPGARYLRHVDRFRDDDKRMVSAVLYLNNAWLPEHGGQLRMYLKDDLAYDVQPTGGCLVVFLSGDIPHEVMPATRDRLSLTGWFRRRGNELFQ
;
A
#
# COMPACT_ATOMS: atom_id res chain seq x y z
N MET A 1 -11.78 -8.04 0.63
CA MET A 1 -10.67 -7.29 1.26
C MET A 1 -10.44 -7.84 2.65
N VAL A 2 -9.19 -8.13 3.05
CA VAL A 2 -8.88 -8.60 4.41
C VAL A 2 -8.08 -7.50 5.12
N HIS A 3 -8.55 -7.04 6.28
CA HIS A 3 -7.96 -5.93 7.03
C HIS A 3 -7.40 -6.39 8.37
N CYS A 4 -6.14 -6.07 8.65
CA CYS A 4 -5.55 -6.33 9.97
C CYS A 4 -5.87 -5.16 10.93
N LEU A 5 -6.61 -5.41 12.00
CA LEU A 5 -6.75 -4.50 13.13
C LEU A 5 -5.75 -4.93 14.22
N ARG A 6 -5.13 -3.95 14.90
CA ARG A 6 -4.08 -4.19 15.90
C ARG A 6 -4.47 -5.36 16.83
N CYS A 7 -3.52 -6.29 17.02
CA CYS A 7 -3.63 -7.54 17.77
C CYS A 7 -4.32 -8.68 16.99
N GLU A 8 -3.60 -9.26 16.02
CA GLU A 8 -3.91 -10.56 15.37
C GLU A 8 -5.30 -10.68 14.71
N THR A 9 -5.97 -9.57 14.45
CA THR A 9 -7.37 -9.59 13.99
C THR A 9 -7.45 -9.31 12.50
N LEU A 10 -7.96 -10.26 11.72
CA LEU A 10 -8.22 -10.10 10.28
C LEU A 10 -9.73 -9.93 10.04
N ILE A 11 -10.15 -8.87 9.36
CA ILE A 11 -11.53 -8.66 8.92
C ILE A 11 -11.61 -8.83 7.41
N ALA A 12 -12.24 -9.90 6.95
CA ALA A 12 -12.54 -10.12 5.54
C ALA A 12 -13.90 -9.49 5.18
N VAL A 13 -13.90 -8.41 4.41
CA VAL A 13 -15.10 -7.79 3.84
C VAL A 13 -15.24 -8.24 2.38
N GLY A 14 -16.32 -8.96 2.07
CA GLY A 14 -16.81 -9.24 0.73
C GLY A 14 -17.97 -8.31 0.38
N HIS A 15 -17.89 -7.61 -0.74
CA HIS A 15 -18.99 -6.81 -1.26
C HIS A 15 -19.43 -7.42 -2.58
N GLN A 16 -20.73 -7.72 -2.71
CA GLN A 16 -21.32 -8.19 -3.94
C GLN A 16 -22.51 -7.31 -4.31
N SER A 17 -22.38 -6.62 -5.45
CA SER A 17 -23.48 -5.89 -6.07
C SER A 17 -24.33 -6.88 -6.87
N LEU A 18 -25.59 -7.10 -6.46
CA LEU A 18 -26.53 -7.92 -7.22
C LEU A 18 -27.23 -7.03 -8.24
N LYS A 19 -26.66 -6.99 -9.46
CA LYS A 19 -27.07 -6.12 -10.58
C LYS A 19 -28.56 -6.15 -10.92
N ASN A 20 -29.30 -7.21 -10.57
CA ASN A 20 -30.69 -7.39 -11.02
C ASN A 20 -31.79 -6.82 -10.12
N ARG A 21 -31.49 -6.26 -8.93
CA ARG A 21 -32.56 -5.74 -8.06
C ARG A 21 -32.26 -4.43 -7.32
N GLY A 22 -31.10 -3.81 -7.52
CA GLY A 22 -30.69 -2.64 -6.74
C GLY A 22 -30.31 -2.96 -5.29
N TRP A 23 -30.08 -4.25 -4.98
CA TRP A 23 -29.65 -4.71 -3.66
C TRP A 23 -28.12 -4.79 -3.63
N GLN A 24 -27.53 -4.24 -2.58
CA GLN A 24 -26.11 -4.41 -2.27
C GLN A 24 -25.99 -5.36 -1.08
N VAL A 25 -25.16 -6.39 -1.21
CA VAL A 25 -24.90 -7.35 -0.14
C VAL A 25 -23.46 -7.19 0.31
N VAL A 26 -23.26 -6.98 1.61
CA VAL A 26 -21.94 -6.88 2.24
C VAL A 26 -21.82 -8.05 3.21
N ALA A 27 -20.93 -8.98 2.90
CA ALA A 27 -20.53 -10.04 3.80
C ALA A 27 -19.29 -9.59 4.57
N VAL A 28 -19.33 -9.68 5.90
CA VAL A 28 -18.14 -9.43 6.72
C VAL A 28 -17.84 -10.71 7.49
N ALA A 29 -16.73 -11.33 7.16
CA ALA A 29 -16.17 -12.46 7.87
C ALA A 29 -15.05 -11.97 8.79
N LEU A 30 -15.10 -12.40 10.04
CA LEU A 30 -14.11 -12.08 11.04
C LEU A 30 -13.19 -13.29 11.23
N LEU A 31 -11.91 -13.10 11.00
CA LEU A 31 -10.88 -14.13 11.02
C LEU A 31 -9.98 -13.83 12.22
N GLY A 32 -10.22 -14.51 13.35
CA GLY A 32 -9.47 -14.33 14.61
C GLY A 32 -10.22 -14.83 15.86
N ARG A 33 -9.55 -14.83 17.02
CA ARG A 33 -10.21 -15.06 18.32
C ARG A 33 -10.83 -13.75 18.82
N PHE A 34 -12.14 -13.75 19.06
CA PHE A 34 -12.86 -12.60 19.60
C PHE A 34 -13.39 -12.90 20.99
N GLU A 35 -13.45 -11.88 21.84
CA GLU A 35 -14.32 -11.93 23.02
C GLU A 35 -15.66 -11.20 22.82
N SER A 36 -15.79 -10.20 21.91
CA SER A 36 -17.11 -9.67 21.47
C SER A 36 -17.01 -8.53 20.42
N ILE A 37 -17.88 -8.55 19.39
CA ILE A 37 -18.16 -7.41 18.49
C ILE A 37 -19.24 -6.54 19.15
N VAL A 38 -19.06 -5.22 19.15
CA VAL A 38 -20.02 -4.32 19.84
C VAL A 38 -20.93 -3.57 18.88
N GLU A 39 -20.46 -3.26 17.67
CA GLU A 39 -21.28 -2.57 16.68
C GLU A 39 -20.77 -2.79 15.25
N MET A 40 -21.70 -3.01 14.31
CA MET A 40 -21.42 -2.97 12.88
C MET A 40 -22.50 -2.16 12.18
N ARG A 41 -22.10 -1.14 11.42
CA ARG A 41 -23.02 -0.33 10.60
C ARG A 41 -22.54 -0.28 9.16
N ALA A 42 -23.42 -0.61 8.24
CA ALA A 42 -23.25 -0.34 6.82
C ALA A 42 -24.10 0.89 6.46
N LEU A 43 -23.46 1.94 5.95
CA LEU A 43 -24.12 3.13 5.45
C LEU A 43 -24.15 3.06 3.92
N PHE A 44 -25.36 2.99 3.38
CA PHE A 44 -25.65 2.99 1.96
C PHE A 44 -26.06 4.40 1.52
N ARG A 45 -25.37 4.97 0.53
CA ARG A 45 -25.80 6.24 -0.10
C ARG A 45 -26.48 5.94 -1.44
N PRO A 46 -27.76 6.29 -1.64
CA PRO A 46 -28.52 5.91 -2.84
C PRO A 46 -27.93 6.37 -4.18
N ALA A 47 -27.12 7.43 -4.17
CA ALA A 47 -26.53 8.04 -5.37
C ALA A 47 -25.06 7.63 -5.62
N CYS A 48 -24.54 6.64 -4.88
CA CYS A 48 -23.13 6.31 -4.84
C CYS A 48 -22.95 4.79 -4.77
N SER A 49 -22.12 4.21 -5.64
CA SER A 49 -21.72 2.78 -5.60
C SER A 49 -20.89 2.39 -4.37
N PHE A 50 -20.84 3.25 -3.36
CA PHE A 50 -19.98 3.15 -2.20
C PHE A 50 -20.77 2.67 -0.98
N VAL A 51 -20.24 1.64 -0.32
CA VAL A 51 -20.72 1.23 1.00
C VAL A 51 -19.68 1.60 2.04
N GLN A 52 -20.08 2.37 3.05
CA GLN A 52 -19.22 2.65 4.18
C GLN A 52 -19.52 1.65 5.30
N LEU A 53 -18.54 0.83 5.66
CA LEU A 53 -18.62 -0.11 6.77
C LEU A 53 -17.90 0.47 8.00
N ILE A 54 -18.60 0.57 9.12
CA ILE A 54 -18.05 0.96 10.41
C ILE A 54 -18.12 -0.26 11.33
N VAL A 55 -16.96 -0.70 11.84
CA VAL A 55 -16.86 -1.83 12.77
C VAL A 55 -16.29 -1.32 14.10
N GLY A 56 -17.09 -1.44 15.17
CA GLY A 56 -16.69 -1.17 16.54
C GLY A 56 -16.30 -2.47 17.24
N VAL A 57 -15.03 -2.61 17.59
CA VAL A 57 -14.49 -3.76 18.32
C VAL A 57 -14.13 -3.32 19.74
N CYS A 58 -14.55 -4.09 20.75
CA CYS A 58 -14.16 -3.86 22.14
C CYS A 58 -13.25 -5.00 22.61
N PRO A 59 -12.08 -4.69 23.18
CA PRO A 59 -11.14 -5.70 23.64
C PRO A 59 -11.50 -6.37 24.98
N ASP A 60 -12.53 -5.89 25.72
CA ASP A 60 -12.98 -6.46 27.00
C ASP A 60 -14.48 -6.84 26.95
N ARG A 61 -14.79 -8.10 27.28
CA ARG A 61 -16.15 -8.67 27.37
C ARG A 61 -17.12 -7.84 28.20
N ARG A 62 -16.64 -7.25 29.31
CA ARG A 62 -17.50 -6.48 30.24
C ARG A 62 -17.93 -5.12 29.67
N GLY A 63 -17.09 -4.51 28.82
CA GLY A 63 -17.42 -3.26 28.13
C GLY A 63 -18.43 -3.45 26.99
N ALA A 64 -18.40 -4.61 26.34
CA ALA A 64 -19.34 -4.98 25.28
C ALA A 64 -20.76 -5.22 25.81
N GLU A 65 -20.91 -5.97 26.90
CA GLU A 65 -22.21 -6.26 27.53
C GLU A 65 -22.92 -4.98 28.00
N HIS A 66 -22.16 -4.02 28.55
CA HIS A 66 -22.69 -2.74 29.02
C HIS A 66 -23.16 -1.82 27.86
N GLN A 67 -22.48 -1.85 26.70
CA GLN A 67 -22.94 -1.14 25.51
C GLN A 67 -24.14 -1.81 24.83
N GLN A 68 -24.20 -3.14 24.84
CA GLN A 68 -25.26 -3.89 24.18
C GLN A 68 -26.61 -3.79 24.92
N GLN A 69 -26.59 -3.70 26.25
CA GLN A 69 -27.79 -3.46 27.06
C GLN A 69 -28.39 -2.05 26.90
N ASN A 70 -27.57 -1.05 26.55
CA ASN A 70 -28.00 0.36 26.49
C ASN A 70 -28.37 0.85 25.07
N LYS A 71 -28.21 0.02 24.03
CA LYS A 71 -28.64 0.36 22.66
C LYS A 71 -29.97 -0.31 22.34
N GLN A 72 -31.06 0.45 22.41
CA GLN A 72 -32.28 0.15 21.65
C GLN A 72 -31.95 0.31 20.16
N THR A 73 -31.39 -0.72 19.55
CA THR A 73 -31.23 -0.81 18.09
C THR A 73 -31.79 -2.14 17.62
N THR A 74 -32.96 -1.99 17.01
CA THR A 74 -33.66 -2.82 16.03
C THR A 74 -32.87 -4.03 15.51
N HIS A 75 -33.44 -5.21 15.78
CA HIS A 75 -33.18 -6.55 15.24
C HIS A 75 -32.18 -6.70 14.09
N TRP A 76 -31.21 -7.61 14.27
CA TRP A 76 -30.88 -8.67 13.29
C TRP A 76 -30.37 -9.92 14.01
N GLY A 77 -30.92 -11.08 13.62
CA GLY A 77 -30.67 -12.39 14.24
C GLY A 77 -29.28 -12.94 13.93
N LEU A 78 -28.69 -13.59 14.94
CA LEU A 78 -27.49 -14.41 14.80
C LEU A 78 -27.75 -15.55 13.80
N LEU A 79 -26.95 -15.63 12.75
CA LEU A 79 -26.79 -16.86 11.97
C LEU A 79 -25.81 -17.78 12.70
N SER A 80 -26.30 -18.48 13.71
CA SER A 80 -25.71 -19.74 14.15
C SER A 80 -26.23 -20.87 13.25
N ALA A 81 -25.30 -21.54 12.57
CA ALA A 81 -25.43 -22.86 11.91
C ALA A 81 -26.87 -23.39 11.70
N GLY A 82 -27.43 -23.25 10.50
CA GLY A 82 -28.71 -23.86 10.15
C GLY A 82 -29.24 -23.42 8.79
N ARG A 83 -29.95 -24.31 8.11
CA ARG A 83 -30.35 -24.26 6.69
C ARG A 83 -31.12 -22.99 6.32
N TYR A 84 -30.87 -22.49 5.10
CA TYR A 84 -31.56 -21.35 4.49
C TYR A 84 -32.95 -21.76 3.98
N SER A 85 -33.98 -20.94 4.25
CA SER A 85 -35.27 -20.95 3.56
C SER A 85 -35.55 -19.54 3.01
N PRO A 86 -35.94 -19.37 1.73
CA PRO A 86 -36.10 -18.04 1.13
C PRO A 86 -37.52 -17.49 1.32
N GLY A 87 -37.62 -16.22 1.75
CA GLY A 87 -38.80 -15.38 1.52
C GLY A 87 -39.29 -14.59 2.73
N VAL A 88 -38.73 -13.40 2.97
CA VAL A 88 -39.44 -12.27 3.62
C VAL A 88 -38.89 -10.95 3.05
N SER A 89 -39.78 -10.09 2.54
CA SER A 89 -39.51 -8.71 2.10
C SER A 89 -39.89 -7.72 3.19
N VAL A 90 -39.14 -6.64 3.39
CA VAL A 90 -39.51 -5.54 4.30
C VAL A 90 -39.37 -4.19 3.58
N ASP A 91 -40.43 -3.38 3.62
CA ASP A 91 -40.55 -2.02 3.07
C ASP A 91 -39.94 -0.97 4.02
N LEU A 92 -39.26 0.04 3.46
CA LEU A 92 -38.49 1.06 4.21
C LEU A 92 -39.01 2.50 4.00
N SER A 93 -40.29 2.66 3.67
CA SER A 93 -40.88 3.95 3.32
C SER A 93 -41.07 4.98 4.46
N SER A 94 -40.64 4.73 5.71
CA SER A 94 -41.14 5.58 6.81
C SER A 94 -40.26 5.74 8.06
N TYR A 95 -39.01 6.23 7.98
CA TYR A 95 -38.33 6.73 9.20
C TYR A 95 -37.44 7.96 8.96
N GLU A 96 -37.97 9.16 9.25
CA GLU A 96 -37.17 10.36 9.60
C GLU A 96 -36.66 10.22 11.03
N CYS A 97 -35.37 10.48 11.28
CA CYS A 97 -34.80 10.45 12.63
C CYS A 97 -34.37 11.85 13.09
N ARG A 98 -35.17 12.44 13.99
CA ARG A 98 -34.90 13.70 14.72
C ARG A 98 -34.05 13.39 15.96
N TRP A 99 -32.86 13.99 16.08
CA TRP A 99 -31.98 13.81 17.25
C TRP A 99 -32.29 14.82 18.37
N ARG A 100 -32.42 14.35 19.61
CA ARG A 100 -32.40 15.18 20.83
C ARG A 100 -31.35 14.60 21.78
N MET A 101 -30.21 15.26 21.90
CA MET A 101 -29.14 14.88 22.83
C MET A 101 -29.54 15.19 24.27
N LYS A 102 -29.45 14.19 25.17
CA LYS A 102 -29.25 14.42 26.59
C LYS A 102 -27.85 13.95 26.96
N SER A 103 -27.00 14.93 27.27
CA SER A 103 -25.65 14.78 27.81
C SER A 103 -25.66 14.03 29.15
N ARG A 104 -24.75 13.05 29.28
CA ARG A 104 -23.92 12.82 30.48
C ARG A 104 -22.72 11.95 30.10
N ALA A 105 -21.53 12.53 30.25
CA ALA A 105 -20.18 11.98 30.33
C ALA A 105 -19.93 10.57 29.75
N ILE A 106 -19.31 10.51 28.57
CA ILE A 106 -18.49 9.36 28.13
C ILE A 106 -17.18 9.94 27.59
N ASP A 107 -16.06 9.41 28.09
CA ASP A 107 -14.69 9.73 27.70
C ASP A 107 -14.48 9.65 26.18
N THR A 108 -14.01 10.75 25.60
CA THR A 108 -13.83 10.97 24.15
C THR A 108 -12.57 10.28 23.58
N ALA A 109 -12.06 9.21 24.20
CA ALA A 109 -10.70 8.72 23.94
C ALA A 109 -10.58 7.52 22.97
N CYS A 110 -11.65 6.94 22.42
CA CYS A 110 -11.53 5.69 21.64
C CYS A 110 -12.45 5.52 20.42
N ILE A 111 -12.78 6.59 19.70
CA ILE A 111 -13.48 6.47 18.40
C ILE A 111 -12.55 6.96 17.29
N ARG A 112 -11.79 6.04 16.66
CA ARG A 112 -11.12 6.29 15.38
C ARG A 112 -12.01 5.79 14.25
N LEU A 113 -12.60 6.73 13.51
CA LEU A 113 -13.33 6.49 12.26
C LEU A 113 -12.34 5.99 11.19
N CYS A 114 -12.43 4.74 10.80
CA CYS A 114 -11.73 4.22 9.62
C CYS A 114 -12.64 4.41 8.40
N ARG A 115 -12.26 5.28 7.46
CA ARG A 115 -12.92 5.40 6.15
C ARG A 115 -12.40 4.27 5.26
N ILE A 116 -13.30 3.41 4.78
CA ILE A 116 -13.01 2.41 3.76
C ILE A 116 -13.76 2.84 2.50
N SER A 117 -13.03 3.34 1.50
CA SER A 117 -13.53 3.60 0.16
C SER A 117 -12.94 2.55 -0.77
N GLY A 118 -13.75 1.56 -1.18
CA GLY A 118 -13.41 0.63 -2.24
C GLY A 118 -14.21 0.99 -3.47
N LEU A 119 -13.54 1.39 -4.55
CA LEU A 119 -14.11 1.49 -5.88
C LEU A 119 -13.46 0.39 -6.73
N MET A 120 -14.29 -0.52 -7.25
CA MET A 120 -13.93 -1.31 -8.43
C MET A 120 -14.41 -0.50 -9.63
N ASP A 121 -13.52 0.32 -10.18
CA ASP A 121 -13.64 0.80 -11.56
C ASP A 121 -12.46 0.23 -12.34
N THR A 122 -12.76 -0.75 -13.17
CA THR A 122 -11.92 -1.12 -14.30
C THR A 122 -11.80 0.09 -15.22
N MET A 123 -10.56 0.49 -15.51
CA MET A 123 -10.13 1.43 -16.56
C MET A 123 -10.24 2.94 -16.30
N HIS A 124 -9.66 3.48 -15.23
CA HIS A 124 -9.25 4.89 -15.21
C HIS A 124 -7.90 5.06 -14.49
N ALA A 125 -6.98 5.76 -15.17
CA ALA A 125 -5.69 6.22 -14.69
C ALA A 125 -5.72 6.56 -13.18
N MET A 126 -4.81 5.94 -12.42
CA MET A 126 -4.77 6.06 -10.97
C MET A 126 -4.13 7.38 -10.55
N ARG A 127 -4.73 8.49 -10.93
CA ARG A 127 -4.24 9.82 -10.59
C ARG A 127 -4.68 10.17 -9.18
N ILE A 128 -3.89 9.76 -8.21
CA ILE A 128 -4.07 10.19 -6.82
C ILE A 128 -3.61 11.66 -6.71
N PRO A 129 -4.43 12.58 -6.19
CA PRO A 129 -4.01 13.97 -5.96
C PRO A 129 -2.79 14.07 -5.04
N SER A 130 -1.91 15.05 -5.26
CA SER A 130 -0.70 15.23 -4.46
C SER A 130 -0.95 15.58 -2.98
N ASP A 131 -2.17 15.99 -2.62
CA ASP A 131 -2.61 16.22 -1.23
C ASP A 131 -3.31 15.01 -0.61
N HIS A 132 -3.30 13.85 -1.28
CA HIS A 132 -3.90 12.64 -0.75
C HIS A 132 -3.19 12.18 0.54
N PRO A 133 -3.92 11.74 1.59
CA PRO A 133 -3.34 11.41 2.89
C PRO A 133 -2.23 10.34 2.86
N LEU A 134 -2.30 9.40 1.91
CA LEU A 134 -1.24 8.40 1.72
C LEU A 134 0.10 9.04 1.33
N LEU A 135 0.07 10.02 0.42
CA LEU A 135 1.27 10.72 -0.04
C LEU A 135 1.79 11.70 1.02
N LEU A 136 0.88 12.39 1.69
CA LEU A 136 1.24 13.27 2.81
C LEU A 136 1.90 12.52 3.96
N ARG A 137 1.46 11.28 4.24
CA ARG A 137 2.14 10.44 5.23
C ARG A 137 3.58 10.11 4.83
N ILE A 138 3.84 9.83 3.55
CA ILE A 138 5.21 9.58 3.06
C ILE A 138 6.07 10.84 3.24
N VAL A 139 5.51 12.01 2.95
CA VAL A 139 6.15 13.31 3.18
C VAL A 139 6.50 13.50 4.66
N ASP A 140 5.54 13.28 5.57
CA ASP A 140 5.74 13.44 7.02
C ASP A 140 6.80 12.46 7.54
N ASP A 141 6.74 11.19 7.14
CA ASP A 141 7.68 10.15 7.54
C ASP A 141 9.10 10.46 7.05
N LEU A 142 9.25 10.93 5.80
CA LEU A 142 10.54 11.37 5.25
C LEU A 142 11.11 12.56 6.01
N ALA A 143 10.29 13.55 6.37
CA ALA A 143 10.73 14.70 7.15
C ALA A 143 11.21 14.30 8.55
N ALA A 144 10.50 13.38 9.19
CA ALA A 144 10.78 12.96 10.56
C ALA A 144 11.97 11.99 10.65
N ASN A 145 12.07 11.05 9.71
CA ASN A 145 12.95 9.88 9.84
C ASN A 145 13.93 9.69 8.68
N GLY A 146 13.78 10.43 7.57
CA GLY A 146 14.56 10.23 6.34
C GLY A 146 14.11 9.03 5.50
N TRP A 147 13.06 8.31 5.91
CA TRP A 147 12.48 7.19 5.18
C TRP A 147 11.01 6.94 5.56
N SER A 148 10.29 6.22 4.70
CA SER A 148 8.90 5.81 4.89
C SER A 148 8.66 4.43 4.28
N GLN A 149 7.79 3.64 4.91
CA GLN A 149 7.31 2.37 4.40
C GLN A 149 5.79 2.35 4.39
N GLN A 150 5.20 2.08 3.22
CA GLN A 150 3.76 1.89 3.03
C GLN A 150 3.49 0.47 2.54
N ASN A 151 2.96 -0.40 3.41
CA ASN A 151 2.71 -1.81 3.10
C ASN A 151 1.68 -2.03 1.99
N ILE A 152 0.78 -1.07 1.79
CA ILE A 152 -0.26 -1.09 0.76
C ILE A 152 -0.25 0.29 0.09
N PHE A 153 0.65 0.46 -0.87
CA PHE A 153 0.74 1.67 -1.69
C PHE A 153 0.00 1.51 -3.01
N LEU A 154 0.21 0.38 -3.66
CA LEU A 154 -0.39 0.06 -4.95
C LEU A 154 -1.58 -0.88 -4.79
N PRO A 155 -2.68 -0.70 -5.55
CA PRO A 155 -3.72 -1.69 -5.67
C PRO A 155 -3.19 -3.06 -6.12
N GLU A 156 -3.80 -4.11 -5.61
CA GLU A 156 -3.39 -5.49 -5.90
C GLU A 156 -3.44 -5.80 -7.40
N ALA A 157 -4.48 -5.34 -8.11
CA ALA A 157 -4.62 -5.54 -9.56
C ALA A 157 -3.42 -4.98 -10.33
N LEU A 158 -3.06 -3.70 -10.12
CA LEU A 158 -1.92 -3.10 -10.79
C LEU A 158 -0.60 -3.75 -10.37
N THR A 159 -0.49 -4.21 -9.12
CA THR A 159 0.71 -4.91 -8.64
C THR A 159 0.92 -6.22 -9.41
N LEU A 160 -0.16 -6.95 -9.65
CA LEU A 160 -0.13 -8.20 -10.43
C LEU A 160 0.19 -7.94 -11.89
N GLU A 161 -0.39 -6.90 -12.51
CA GLU A 161 -0.10 -6.52 -13.90
C GLU A 161 1.37 -6.14 -14.09
N LEU A 162 1.94 -5.31 -13.20
CA LEU A 162 3.37 -4.95 -13.24
C LEU A 162 4.26 -6.18 -13.01
N ALA A 163 3.87 -7.09 -12.11
CA ALA A 163 4.62 -8.31 -11.87
C ALA A 163 4.58 -9.26 -13.08
N GLN A 164 3.47 -9.31 -13.80
CA GLN A 164 3.34 -10.09 -15.04
C GLN A 164 4.18 -9.48 -16.15
N GLU A 165 4.13 -8.16 -16.31
CA GLU A 165 4.94 -7.45 -17.30
C GLU A 165 6.44 -7.66 -17.06
N CYS A 166 6.91 -7.51 -15.82
CA CYS A 166 8.31 -7.78 -15.48
C CYS A 166 8.74 -9.21 -15.84
N ARG A 167 7.90 -10.22 -15.54
CA ARG A 167 8.18 -11.62 -15.90
C ARG A 167 8.16 -11.87 -17.40
N LYS A 168 7.26 -11.22 -18.13
CA LYS A 168 7.17 -11.31 -19.59
C LYS A 168 8.47 -10.80 -20.21
N ARG A 169 8.90 -9.59 -19.85
CA ARG A 169 10.15 -8.99 -20.34
C ARG A 169 11.37 -9.83 -19.95
N ALA A 170 11.35 -10.47 -18.77
CA ALA A 170 12.40 -11.40 -18.35
C ALA A 170 12.48 -12.64 -19.23
N ALA A 171 11.33 -13.22 -19.56
CA ALA A 171 11.23 -14.40 -20.43
C ALA A 171 11.63 -14.07 -21.88
N GLU A 172 11.35 -12.85 -22.34
CA GLU A 172 11.75 -12.32 -23.66
C GLU A 172 13.23 -11.91 -23.71
N GLY A 173 13.94 -11.95 -22.57
CA GLY A 173 15.36 -11.63 -22.48
C GLY A 173 15.67 -10.14 -22.44
N GLU A 174 14.68 -9.28 -22.23
CA GLU A 174 14.83 -7.82 -22.28
C GLU A 174 15.43 -7.18 -21.02
N LEU A 175 15.57 -7.94 -19.92
CA LEU A 175 16.30 -7.46 -18.74
C LEU A 175 17.79 -7.74 -18.86
N GLU A 176 18.59 -6.68 -18.80
CA GLU A 176 20.04 -6.72 -18.90
C GLU A 176 20.69 -6.80 -17.51
N PRO A 177 21.86 -7.45 -17.35
CA PRO A 177 22.59 -7.44 -16.09
C PRO A 177 22.87 -6.01 -15.60
N ALA A 178 22.57 -5.72 -14.34
CA ALA A 178 22.75 -4.39 -13.80
C ALA A 178 24.23 -4.05 -13.61
N ALA A 179 24.64 -2.88 -14.11
CA ALA A 179 25.96 -2.33 -13.88
C ALA A 179 26.05 -1.57 -12.54
N VAL A 180 27.27 -1.47 -12.01
CA VAL A 180 27.63 -0.62 -10.86
C VAL A 180 28.58 0.48 -11.35
N GLY A 181 28.43 1.70 -10.84
CA GLY A 181 29.25 2.86 -11.21
C GLY A 181 28.57 3.85 -12.16
N LYS A 182 29.32 4.85 -12.63
CA LYS A 182 28.82 5.95 -13.47
C LYS A 182 29.65 6.08 -14.75
N GLY A 183 28.96 6.31 -15.87
CA GLY A 183 29.58 6.64 -17.16
C GLY A 183 30.65 5.61 -17.57
N PRO A 184 31.87 6.03 -17.95
CA PRO A 184 32.94 5.11 -18.38
C PRO A 184 33.40 4.11 -17.32
N ALA A 185 33.08 4.34 -16.04
CA ALA A 185 33.42 3.45 -14.93
C ALA A 185 32.28 2.47 -14.59
N GLN A 186 31.27 2.34 -15.45
CA GLN A 186 30.23 1.32 -15.30
C GLN A 186 30.78 -0.07 -15.60
N GLU A 187 30.64 -0.96 -14.63
CA GLU A 187 31.05 -2.35 -14.78
C GLU A 187 29.96 -3.30 -14.25
N ILE A 188 29.73 -4.39 -14.97
CA ILE A 188 28.89 -5.49 -14.50
C ILE A 188 29.72 -6.30 -13.51
N ARG A 189 29.35 -6.24 -12.22
CA ARG A 189 30.02 -6.95 -11.13
C ARG A 189 29.01 -7.75 -10.34
N GLU A 190 28.70 -8.96 -10.81
CA GLU A 190 27.68 -9.85 -10.23
C GLU A 190 27.93 -10.18 -8.74
N GLY A 191 29.21 -10.19 -8.30
CA GLY A 191 29.56 -10.37 -6.89
C GLY A 191 29.11 -9.22 -5.97
N ILE A 192 28.85 -8.04 -6.54
CA ILE A 192 28.39 -6.82 -5.85
C ILE A 192 26.88 -6.64 -6.04
N ARG A 193 26.40 -6.74 -7.28
CA ARG A 193 25.01 -6.51 -7.68
C ARG A 193 24.61 -7.55 -8.72
N GLY A 194 23.63 -8.39 -8.39
CA GLY A 194 23.23 -9.55 -9.20
C GLY A 194 21.83 -9.50 -9.81
N ASP A 195 21.18 -8.34 -9.86
CA ASP A 195 19.89 -8.19 -10.55
C ASP A 195 20.03 -7.94 -12.06
N ARG A 196 18.96 -8.29 -12.77
CA ARG A 196 18.73 -7.89 -14.15
C ARG A 196 17.69 -6.78 -14.16
N ILE A 197 17.91 -5.74 -14.97
CA ILE A 197 17.09 -4.53 -15.01
C ILE A 197 16.66 -4.17 -16.41
N GLN A 198 15.58 -3.41 -16.50
CA GLN A 198 15.19 -2.71 -17.73
C GLN A 198 14.49 -1.42 -17.36
N TRP A 199 14.97 -0.31 -17.92
CA TRP A 199 14.43 1.02 -17.68
C TRP A 199 13.02 1.15 -18.26
N LEU A 200 12.17 1.87 -17.52
CA LEU A 200 10.82 2.21 -17.96
C LEU A 200 10.86 3.49 -18.77
N GLU A 201 10.14 3.48 -19.89
CA GLU A 201 9.86 4.66 -20.69
C GLU A 201 8.35 4.86 -20.78
N PRO A 202 7.84 6.10 -20.73
CA PRO A 202 6.43 6.38 -20.92
C PRO A 202 5.91 5.86 -22.26
N GLY A 203 4.68 5.35 -22.29
CA GLY A 203 4.00 4.86 -23.48
C GLY A 203 4.38 3.44 -23.91
N GLN A 204 5.20 2.73 -23.13
CA GLN A 204 5.54 1.31 -23.39
C GLN A 204 4.33 0.39 -23.15
N VAL A 205 3.68 0.54 -21.98
CA VAL A 205 2.55 -0.29 -21.55
C VAL A 205 1.78 0.42 -20.45
N GLU A 206 0.45 0.30 -20.50
CA GLU A 206 -0.50 1.03 -19.64
C GLU A 206 -0.25 0.87 -18.13
N CYS A 207 0.13 -0.34 -17.68
CA CYS A 207 0.40 -0.58 -16.26
C CYS A 207 1.65 0.17 -15.78
N CYS A 208 2.67 0.29 -16.62
CA CYS A 208 3.87 1.10 -16.33
C CYS A 208 3.53 2.59 -16.33
N ASP A 209 2.71 3.05 -17.28
CA ASP A 209 2.27 4.46 -17.33
C ASP A 209 1.46 4.83 -16.09
N SER A 210 0.53 3.96 -15.67
CA SER A 210 -0.24 4.13 -14.43
C SER A 210 0.66 4.22 -13.20
N TYR A 211 1.75 3.45 -13.15
CA TYR A 211 2.75 3.55 -12.07
C TYR A 211 3.54 4.85 -12.14
N LEU A 212 4.02 5.25 -13.32
CA LEU A 212 4.79 6.48 -13.51
C LEU A 212 3.96 7.72 -13.15
N GLU A 213 2.67 7.74 -13.49
CA GLU A 213 1.75 8.81 -13.10
C GLU A 213 1.59 8.91 -11.58
N LEU A 214 1.47 7.78 -10.89
CA LEU A 214 1.38 7.74 -9.43
C LEU A 214 2.67 8.25 -8.77
N MET A 215 3.83 7.91 -9.35
CA MET A 215 5.12 8.41 -8.88
C MET A 215 5.28 9.91 -9.15
N ASP A 216 4.73 10.44 -10.24
CA ASP A 216 4.69 11.90 -10.46
C ASP A 216 3.80 12.61 -9.42
N SER A 217 2.66 12.03 -9.05
CA SER A 217 1.85 12.56 -7.94
C SER A 217 2.63 12.59 -6.62
N LEU A 218 3.42 11.55 -6.33
CA LEU A 218 4.31 11.53 -5.17
C LEU A 218 5.41 12.59 -5.29
N ARG A 219 6.03 12.77 -6.46
CA ARG A 219 7.02 13.83 -6.71
C ARG A 219 6.46 15.21 -6.40
N GLN A 220 5.23 15.50 -6.84
CA GLN A 220 4.55 16.76 -6.56
C GLN A 220 4.29 16.95 -5.06
N ALA A 221 3.84 15.90 -4.36
CA ALA A 221 3.63 15.92 -2.91
C ALA A 221 4.94 16.21 -2.16
N LEU A 222 6.03 15.53 -2.53
CA LEU A 222 7.38 15.74 -1.97
C LEU A 222 7.87 17.17 -2.20
N ASN A 223 7.69 17.72 -3.40
CA ASN A 223 8.08 19.10 -3.70
C ASN A 223 7.28 20.12 -2.89
N ARG A 224 5.98 19.90 -2.72
CA ARG A 224 5.12 20.80 -1.95
C ARG A 224 5.42 20.75 -0.45
N GLY A 225 5.66 19.56 0.09
CA GLY A 225 5.85 19.35 1.52
C GLY A 225 7.27 19.60 2.01
N LEU A 226 8.27 19.25 1.20
CA LEU A 226 9.69 19.23 1.61
C LEU A 226 10.57 20.19 0.80
N PHE A 227 10.01 20.89 -0.19
CA PHE A 227 10.74 21.83 -1.05
C PHE A 227 12.00 21.23 -1.70
N LEU A 228 11.93 19.95 -2.07
CA LEU A 228 13.10 19.21 -2.56
C LEU A 228 13.53 19.59 -3.98
N GLY A 229 12.70 20.26 -4.77
CA GLY A 229 13.05 20.69 -6.14
C GLY A 229 13.26 19.54 -7.12
N LEU A 230 12.50 18.45 -6.96
CA LEU A 230 12.54 17.25 -7.79
C LEU A 230 11.97 17.55 -9.17
N GLU A 231 12.79 17.42 -10.21
CA GLU A 231 12.45 17.71 -11.61
C GLU A 231 11.88 16.47 -12.31
N ASP A 232 12.58 15.34 -12.23
CA ASP A 232 12.23 14.11 -12.93
C ASP A 232 12.21 12.88 -12.00
N TYR A 233 11.73 11.76 -12.56
CA TYR A 233 11.73 10.45 -11.93
C TYR A 233 12.17 9.40 -12.96
N GLU A 234 13.25 8.70 -12.67
CA GLU A 234 13.73 7.57 -13.47
C GLU A 234 13.48 6.28 -12.70
N SER A 235 13.05 5.21 -13.37
CA SER A 235 12.84 3.91 -12.73
C SER A 235 13.00 2.75 -13.69
N HIS A 236 13.26 1.57 -13.13
CA HIS A 236 13.45 0.34 -13.89
C HIS A 236 12.81 -0.84 -13.16
N PHE A 237 12.43 -1.87 -13.91
CA PHE A 237 12.22 -3.19 -13.34
C PHE A 237 13.56 -3.73 -12.81
N ALA A 238 13.51 -4.52 -11.75
CA ALA A 238 14.63 -5.28 -11.23
C ALA A 238 14.17 -6.69 -10.86
N LEU A 239 14.87 -7.69 -11.39
CA LEU A 239 14.67 -9.10 -11.09
C LEU A 239 15.96 -9.67 -10.51
N TYR A 240 15.90 -10.11 -9.26
CA TYR A 240 16.97 -10.86 -8.61
C TYR A 240 16.65 -12.35 -8.69
N PRO A 241 17.44 -13.16 -9.42
CA PRO A 241 17.31 -14.61 -9.39
C PRO A 241 17.70 -15.18 -8.00
N PRO A 242 17.37 -16.45 -7.70
CA PRO A 242 17.69 -17.05 -6.40
C PRO A 242 19.20 -16.95 -6.08
N GLY A 243 19.52 -16.53 -4.86
CA GLY A 243 20.89 -16.32 -4.39
C GLY A 243 21.52 -14.98 -4.78
N ALA A 244 20.96 -14.26 -5.76
CA ALA A 244 21.43 -12.92 -6.11
C ALA A 244 21.17 -11.92 -4.98
N ARG A 245 22.01 -10.89 -4.91
CA ARG A 245 22.01 -9.88 -3.85
C ARG A 245 22.52 -8.54 -4.38
N TYR A 246 22.42 -7.52 -3.53
CA TYR A 246 23.12 -6.26 -3.73
C TYR A 246 23.78 -5.87 -2.40
N LEU A 247 25.11 -5.83 -2.39
CA LEU A 247 25.88 -5.44 -1.21
C LEU A 247 25.52 -4.02 -0.73
N ARG A 248 25.81 -3.75 0.56
CA ARG A 248 25.59 -2.46 1.21
C ARG A 248 26.15 -1.30 0.38
N HIS A 249 25.28 -0.35 0.03
CA HIS A 249 25.61 0.84 -0.74
C HIS A 249 24.71 2.02 -0.34
N VAL A 250 25.01 3.18 -0.92
CA VAL A 250 24.20 4.40 -0.88
C VAL A 250 23.87 4.76 -2.32
N ASP A 251 22.62 5.16 -2.59
CA ASP A 251 22.13 5.37 -3.96
C ASP A 251 22.67 6.64 -4.62
N ARG A 252 22.95 7.67 -3.81
CA ARG A 252 23.62 8.87 -4.28
C ARG A 252 25.10 8.58 -4.52
N PHE A 253 25.56 8.80 -5.75
CA PHE A 253 26.98 8.73 -6.06
C PHE A 253 27.72 9.88 -5.38
N ARG A 254 29.00 9.68 -5.02
CA ARG A 254 29.81 10.73 -4.38
C ARG A 254 29.93 12.00 -5.24
N ASP A 255 29.90 11.84 -6.56
CA ASP A 255 30.11 12.92 -7.54
C ASP A 255 28.82 13.30 -8.28
N ASP A 256 27.64 12.88 -7.79
CA ASP A 256 26.34 13.19 -8.40
C ASP A 256 25.26 13.36 -7.32
N ASP A 257 24.88 14.61 -7.06
CA ASP A 257 23.86 14.97 -6.09
C ASP A 257 22.44 15.01 -6.68
N LYS A 258 22.25 14.60 -7.95
CA LYS A 258 20.95 14.66 -8.60
C LYS A 258 19.95 13.76 -7.89
N ARG A 259 20.32 12.54 -7.48
CA ARG A 259 19.43 11.59 -6.79
C ARG A 259 19.17 12.04 -5.34
N MET A 260 17.95 12.45 -5.08
CA MET A 260 17.53 12.96 -3.78
C MET A 260 16.72 11.96 -2.98
N VAL A 261 15.76 11.29 -3.63
CA VAL A 261 14.84 10.37 -2.98
C VAL A 261 14.78 9.08 -3.79
N SER A 262 15.01 7.95 -3.13
CA SER A 262 14.89 6.61 -3.70
C SER A 262 13.52 6.04 -3.40
N ALA A 263 12.96 5.30 -4.34
CA ALA A 263 11.70 4.59 -4.20
C ALA A 263 11.85 3.13 -4.67
N VAL A 264 11.42 2.20 -3.83
CA VAL A 264 11.42 0.75 -4.13
C VAL A 264 10.02 0.21 -3.91
N LEU A 265 9.37 -0.22 -4.99
CA LEU A 265 8.05 -0.84 -4.98
C LEU A 265 8.20 -2.34 -5.24
N TYR A 266 7.64 -3.18 -4.38
CA TYR A 266 7.75 -4.63 -4.52
C TYR A 266 6.56 -5.24 -5.25
N LEU A 267 6.83 -6.34 -5.99
CA LEU A 267 5.87 -6.97 -6.90
C LEU A 267 5.62 -8.47 -6.57
N ASN A 268 6.08 -8.92 -5.40
CA ASN A 268 6.13 -10.36 -5.08
C ASN A 268 4.89 -10.82 -4.32
N ASN A 269 4.07 -11.64 -4.97
CA ASN A 269 2.91 -12.24 -4.33
C ASN A 269 3.32 -13.32 -3.30
N ALA A 270 2.57 -13.40 -2.19
CA ALA A 270 2.73 -14.40 -1.15
C ALA A 270 4.19 -14.57 -0.66
N TRP A 271 4.89 -13.46 -0.40
CA TRP A 271 6.24 -13.49 0.15
C TRP A 271 6.21 -13.87 1.64
N LEU A 272 7.03 -14.84 2.02
CA LEU A 272 7.16 -15.33 3.39
C LEU A 272 8.58 -15.02 3.92
N PRO A 273 8.75 -14.85 5.24
CA PRO A 273 10.07 -14.57 5.83
C PRO A 273 11.15 -15.59 5.44
N GLU A 274 10.81 -16.87 5.31
CA GLU A 274 11.77 -17.91 4.91
C GLU A 274 12.31 -17.77 3.48
N HIS A 275 11.67 -16.96 2.63
CA HIS A 275 12.17 -16.70 1.28
C HIS A 275 13.38 -15.75 1.26
N GLY A 276 13.70 -15.08 2.38
CA GLY A 276 14.76 -14.07 2.44
C GLY A 276 14.44 -12.85 1.55
N GLY A 277 15.46 -12.29 0.90
CA GLY A 277 15.25 -11.22 -0.10
C GLY A 277 14.91 -9.84 0.48
N GLN A 278 15.03 -9.65 1.79
CA GLN A 278 14.71 -8.38 2.42
C GLN A 278 15.61 -7.25 1.93
N LEU A 279 15.06 -6.04 1.85
CA LEU A 279 15.87 -4.82 1.86
C LEU A 279 16.26 -4.55 3.31
N ARG A 280 17.55 -4.55 3.60
CA ARG A 280 18.08 -4.14 4.89
C ARG A 280 18.57 -2.71 4.79
N MET A 281 17.95 -1.81 5.54
CA MET A 281 18.38 -0.43 5.69
C MET A 281 19.17 -0.27 6.98
N TYR A 282 20.23 0.52 6.94
CA TYR A 282 21.02 0.89 8.12
C TYR A 282 20.64 2.31 8.52
N LEU A 283 19.84 2.41 9.57
CA LEU A 283 19.36 3.68 10.10
C LEU A 283 20.41 4.29 11.03
N LYS A 284 20.01 5.36 11.75
CA LYS A 284 20.87 6.01 12.75
C LYS A 284 21.43 4.97 13.74
N ASP A 285 22.69 5.17 14.13
CA ASP A 285 23.45 4.30 15.02
C ASP A 285 23.62 2.86 14.47
N ASP A 286 23.65 2.71 13.14
CA ASP A 286 23.76 1.44 12.40
C ASP A 286 22.65 0.43 12.73
N LEU A 287 21.49 0.90 13.20
CA LEU A 287 20.33 0.05 13.45
C LEU A 287 19.83 -0.55 12.12
N ALA A 288 19.91 -1.87 12.00
CA ALA A 288 19.37 -2.61 10.86
C ALA A 288 17.85 -2.68 10.92
N TYR A 289 17.19 -2.27 9.84
CA TYR A 289 15.74 -2.37 9.65
C TYR A 289 15.45 -3.15 8.36
N ASP A 290 14.78 -4.30 8.49
CA ASP A 290 14.51 -5.21 7.38
C ASP A 290 13.08 -5.00 6.84
N VAL A 291 12.97 -4.77 5.53
CA VAL A 291 11.70 -4.71 4.80
C VAL A 291 11.53 -5.95 3.94
N GLN A 292 10.44 -6.67 4.17
CA GLN A 292 10.04 -7.80 3.33
C GLN A 292 9.57 -7.30 1.95
N PRO A 293 9.99 -7.94 0.84
CA PRO A 293 9.67 -7.49 -0.50
C PRO A 293 8.25 -7.91 -0.93
N THR A 294 7.24 -7.65 -0.11
CA THR A 294 5.84 -8.05 -0.35
C THR A 294 5.17 -7.16 -1.39
N GLY A 295 4.46 -7.78 -2.34
CA GLY A 295 3.73 -7.08 -3.41
C GLY A 295 2.87 -5.91 -2.92
N GLY A 296 3.02 -4.75 -3.55
CA GLY A 296 2.28 -3.52 -3.23
C GLY A 296 2.91 -2.68 -2.11
N CYS A 297 3.96 -3.18 -1.45
CA CYS A 297 4.72 -2.41 -0.48
C CYS A 297 5.69 -1.45 -1.16
N LEU A 298 5.63 -0.17 -0.80
CA LEU A 298 6.56 0.88 -1.22
C LEU A 298 7.46 1.28 -0.05
N VAL A 299 8.76 1.36 -0.31
CA VAL A 299 9.75 1.97 0.58
C VAL A 299 10.30 3.22 -0.11
N VAL A 300 10.34 4.33 0.62
CA VAL A 300 10.87 5.60 0.13
C VAL A 300 11.91 6.11 1.12
N PHE A 301 13.08 6.57 0.67
CA PHE A 301 14.13 7.05 1.56
C PHE A 301 15.04 8.08 0.89
N LEU A 302 15.73 8.89 1.70
CA LEU A 302 16.71 9.86 1.22
C LEU A 302 17.92 9.11 0.63
N SER A 303 18.17 9.31 -0.67
CA SER A 303 19.15 8.53 -1.45
C SER A 303 20.59 8.67 -0.96
N GLY A 304 20.91 9.78 -0.29
CA GLY A 304 22.25 10.08 0.22
C GLY A 304 22.51 9.61 1.65
N ASP A 305 21.46 9.28 2.40
CA ASP A 305 21.55 9.22 3.86
C ASP A 305 21.31 7.82 4.42
N ILE A 306 20.67 6.93 3.65
CA ILE A 306 20.28 5.59 4.10
C ILE A 306 21.11 4.52 3.36
N PRO A 307 22.24 4.05 3.94
CA PRO A 307 22.91 2.86 3.44
C PRO A 307 21.96 1.66 3.49
N HIS A 308 21.99 0.83 2.46
CA HIS A 308 21.11 -0.32 2.38
C HIS A 308 21.71 -1.45 1.54
N GLU A 309 21.25 -2.68 1.78
CA GLU A 309 21.61 -3.87 1.03
C GLU A 309 20.37 -4.73 0.72
N VAL A 310 20.46 -5.52 -0.34
CA VAL A 310 19.44 -6.52 -0.69
C VAL A 310 19.98 -7.89 -0.31
N MET A 311 19.34 -8.53 0.66
CA MET A 311 19.70 -9.86 1.13
C MET A 311 19.39 -10.91 0.05
N PRO A 312 20.13 -12.03 0.00
CA PRO A 312 19.82 -13.14 -0.90
C PRO A 312 18.41 -13.69 -0.68
N ALA A 313 17.74 -14.06 -1.76
CA ALA A 313 16.43 -14.71 -1.76
C ALA A 313 16.51 -16.15 -2.26
N THR A 314 15.56 -17.00 -1.87
CA THR A 314 15.47 -18.40 -2.35
C THR A 314 14.64 -18.57 -3.63
N ARG A 315 14.02 -17.49 -4.10
CA ARG A 315 13.18 -17.43 -5.31
C ARG A 315 13.33 -16.06 -5.99
N ASP A 316 12.84 -15.95 -7.22
CA ASP A 316 12.83 -14.68 -7.95
C ASP A 316 12.19 -13.56 -7.14
N ARG A 317 12.93 -12.46 -6.98
CA ARG A 317 12.50 -11.24 -6.29
C ARG A 317 12.41 -10.11 -7.31
N LEU A 318 11.19 -9.60 -7.48
CA LEU A 318 10.81 -8.56 -8.42
C LEU A 318 10.53 -7.25 -7.70
N SER A 319 11.04 -6.15 -8.24
CA SER A 319 10.73 -4.80 -7.78
C SER A 319 10.75 -3.80 -8.95
N LEU A 320 10.12 -2.66 -8.72
CA LEU A 320 10.40 -1.41 -9.44
C LEU A 320 11.26 -0.54 -8.52
N THR A 321 12.41 -0.14 -9.02
CA THR A 321 13.34 0.74 -8.30
C THR A 321 13.51 2.01 -9.10
N GLY A 322 13.46 3.15 -8.43
CA GLY A 322 13.62 4.44 -9.08
C GLY A 322 14.10 5.54 -8.16
N TRP A 323 14.45 6.66 -8.77
CA TRP A 323 15.02 7.82 -8.09
C TRP A 323 14.37 9.10 -8.58
N PHE A 324 13.92 9.91 -7.64
CA PHE A 324 13.53 11.29 -7.90
C PHE A 324 14.78 12.16 -7.91
N ARG A 325 14.93 12.93 -8.98
CA ARG A 325 16.15 13.71 -9.20
C ARG A 325 15.89 15.21 -9.21
N ARG A 326 16.87 15.97 -8.74
CA ARG A 326 16.96 17.41 -8.98
C ARG A 326 17.48 17.69 -10.38
N ARG A 327 17.23 18.92 -10.83
CA ARG A 327 17.94 19.49 -11.97
C ARG A 327 19.44 19.40 -11.73
N GLY A 328 20.16 18.81 -12.68
CA GLY A 328 21.61 18.83 -12.67
C GLY A 328 22.15 20.23 -12.84
N ASN A 329 23.33 20.51 -12.30
CA ASN A 329 24.00 21.81 -12.45
C ASN A 329 24.62 22.02 -13.86
N GLU A 330 24.10 21.37 -14.89
CA GLU A 330 24.51 21.54 -16.29
C GLU A 330 23.86 22.82 -16.84
N LEU A 331 24.29 23.96 -16.30
CA LEU A 331 24.12 25.26 -16.93
C LEU A 331 25.50 25.66 -17.46
N PHE A 332 25.58 25.83 -18.79
CA PHE A 332 26.72 26.28 -19.59
C PHE A 332 27.82 25.24 -19.88
N GLN A 333 27.68 24.54 -21.01
CA GLN A 333 28.81 24.18 -21.87
C GLN A 333 28.56 24.71 -23.28
#